data_AF-A0A1M5KGM8-F1
#
_entry.id   AF-A0A1M5KGM8-F1
#
_cell.length_a   1.000
_cell.length_b   1.000
_cell.length_c   1.000
_cell.angle_alpha   90.00
_cell.angle_beta   90.00
_cell.angle_gamma   90.00
#
_symmetry.space_group_name_H-M   'P 1'
#
loop_
_entity.id
_entity.type
_entity.pdbx_description
1 polymer ?
#
loop_
_entity_poly.entity_id
_entity_poly.type
_entity_poly.pdbx_seq_one_letter_code
_entity_poly.pdbx_strand_id
1 'polypeptide(L)'
;MKDNQIINLGKYMFGLCFLLGNICLLGYLITKNDGFAASGYTLLILGTIINLLLVTGLLIYGIAVHSKFYICLRAIGWLMLNIPVAYLYAVIGINLIFK
;
A
#
# COMPACT_ATOMS: atom_id res chain seq x y z
N MET A 1 -1.88 14.16 17.07
CA MET A 1 -2.57 14.30 15.76
C MET A 1 -4.07 14.35 15.99
N LYS A 2 -4.83 15.09 15.16
CA LYS A 2 -6.30 14.95 15.16
C LYS A 2 -6.67 13.58 14.58
N ASP A 3 -7.76 13.01 15.08
CA ASP A 3 -8.17 11.63 14.75
C ASP A 3 -8.38 11.42 13.25
N ASN A 4 -8.96 12.43 12.60
CA ASN A 4 -9.16 12.43 11.15
C ASN A 4 -7.84 12.46 10.34
N GLN A 5 -6.78 13.04 10.88
CA GLN A 5 -5.48 13.08 10.18
C GLN A 5 -4.84 11.70 10.13
N ILE A 6 -4.95 10.93 11.22
CA ILE A 6 -4.40 9.56 11.32
C ILE A 6 -5.10 8.64 10.33
N ILE A 7 -6.43 8.72 10.25
CA ILE A 7 -7.23 7.93 9.31
C ILE A 7 -6.96 8.35 7.85
N ASN A 8 -6.90 9.66 7.58
CA ASN A 8 -6.62 10.16 6.23
C ASN A 8 -5.25 9.73 5.72
N LEU A 9 -4.24 9.63 6.60
CA LEU A 9 -2.92 9.15 6.22
C LEU A 9 -2.98 7.72 5.67
N GLY A 10 -3.67 6.80 6.36
CA GLY A 10 -3.87 5.44 5.90
C GLY A 10 -4.60 5.36 4.57
N LYS A 11 -5.68 6.14 4.40
CA LYS A 11 -6.46 6.21 3.14
C LYS A 11 -5.64 6.79 1.98
N TYR A 12 -4.84 7.81 2.24
CA TYR A 12 -4.02 8.46 1.22
C TYR A 12 -2.91 7.52 0.73
N MET A 13 -2.23 6.84 1.66
CA MET A 13 -1.23 5.83 1.33
C MET A 13 -1.81 4.67 0.51
N PHE A 14 -2.99 4.17 0.90
CA PHE A 14 -3.71 3.17 0.13
C PHE A 14 -4.05 3.67 -1.28
N GLY A 15 -4.64 4.87 -1.39
CA GLY A 15 -5.02 5.46 -2.67
C GLY A 15 -3.83 5.68 -3.60
N LEU A 16 -2.70 6.15 -3.09
CA LEU A 16 -1.46 6.32 -3.84
C LEU A 16 -0.93 4.99 -4.38
N CYS A 17 -0.80 3.97 -3.52
CA CYS A 17 -0.31 2.66 -3.95
C CYS A 17 -1.25 2.01 -4.96
N PHE A 18 -2.56 2.14 -4.76
CA PHE A 18 -3.57 1.63 -5.67
C PHE A 18 -3.48 2.29 -7.05
N LEU A 19 -3.41 3.62 -7.11
CA LEU A 19 -3.28 4.37 -8.37
C LEU A 19 -1.99 4.04 -9.11
N LEU A 20 -0.85 4.12 -8.43
CA LEU A 20 0.45 3.84 -9.03
C LEU A 20 0.56 2.39 -9.52
N GLY A 21 0.03 1.44 -8.76
CA GLY A 21 0.02 0.04 -9.17
C GLY A 21 -0.88 -0.22 -10.37
N ASN A 22 -2.05 0.45 -10.47
CA ASN A 22 -2.87 0.39 -11.69
C ASN A 22 -2.14 0.98 -12.90
N ILE A 23 -1.45 2.11 -12.73
CA ILE A 23 -0.67 2.74 -13.81
C ILE A 23 0.43 1.78 -14.29
N CYS A 24 1.15 1.12 -13.37
CA CYS A 24 2.17 0.14 -13.73
C CYS A 24 1.56 -1.06 -14.47
N LEU A 25 0.47 -1.62 -13.94
CA LEU A 25 -0.15 -2.82 -14.49
C LEU A 25 -0.78 -2.56 -15.88
N LEU A 26 -1.55 -1.48 -16.02
CA LEU A 26 -2.14 -1.09 -17.30
C LEU A 26 -1.09 -0.59 -18.29
N GLY A 27 -0.07 0.13 -17.82
CA GLY A 27 1.06 0.56 -18.63
C GLY A 27 1.76 -0.64 -19.27
N TYR A 28 2.07 -1.68 -18.48
CA TYR A 28 2.62 -2.92 -19.00
C TYR A 28 1.66 -3.63 -19.98
N LEU A 29 0.37 -3.70 -19.64
CA LEU A 29 -0.63 -4.38 -20.47
C LEU A 29 -0.77 -3.76 -21.87
N ILE A 30 -0.76 -2.43 -21.95
CA ILE A 30 -0.96 -1.68 -23.21
C ILE A 30 0.33 -1.60 -24.02
N THR A 31 1.45 -1.26 -23.37
CA THR A 31 2.70 -0.95 -24.07
C THR A 31 3.66 -2.13 -24.18
N LYS A 32 3.46 -3.19 -23.38
CA LYS A 32 4.38 -4.33 -23.23
C LYS A 32 5.81 -3.90 -22.85
N ASN A 33 5.97 -2.70 -22.29
CA ASN A 33 7.26 -2.20 -21.85
C ASN A 33 7.58 -2.72 -20.44
N ASP A 34 8.64 -3.52 -20.34
CA ASP A 34 9.14 -4.11 -19.09
C ASP A 34 9.46 -3.08 -18.01
N GLY A 35 9.72 -1.81 -18.38
CA GLY A 35 9.89 -0.72 -17.43
C GLY A 35 8.70 -0.54 -16.49
N PHE A 36 7.47 -0.77 -16.96
CA PHE A 36 6.27 -0.71 -16.13
C PHE A 36 6.15 -1.90 -15.17
N ALA A 37 6.59 -3.09 -15.59
CA ALA A 37 6.65 -4.26 -14.72
C ALA A 37 7.70 -4.05 -13.62
N ALA A 38 8.89 -3.57 -13.98
CA ALA A 38 9.97 -3.27 -13.04
C ALA A 38 9.56 -2.19 -12.02
N SER A 39 8.88 -1.12 -12.47
CA SER A 39 8.36 -0.09 -11.57
C SER A 39 7.25 -0.63 -10.67
N GLY A 40 6.40 -1.52 -11.18
CA GLY A 40 5.37 -2.21 -10.38
C GLY A 40 5.96 -3.07 -9.26
N TYR A 41 6.99 -3.87 -9.55
CA TYR A 41 7.72 -4.64 -8.53
C TYR A 41 8.43 -3.74 -7.52
N THR A 42 9.05 -2.65 -7.98
CA THR A 42 9.70 -1.67 -7.09
C THR A 42 8.68 -1.02 -6.15
N LEU A 43 7.50 -0.66 -6.68
CA LEU A 43 6.39 -0.12 -5.90
C LEU A 43 5.89 -1.11 -4.86
N LEU A 44 5.81 -2.41 -5.18
CA LEU A 44 5.43 -3.45 -4.21
C LEU A 44 6.42 -3.53 -3.04
N ILE A 45 7.72 -3.50 -3.32
CA ILE A 45 8.76 -3.57 -2.28
C ILE A 45 8.73 -2.32 -1.41
N LEU A 46 8.80 -1.13 -2.02
CA LEU A 46 8.79 0.14 -1.29
C LEU A 46 7.48 0.35 -0.54
N GLY A 47 6.35 0.05 -1.18
CA GLY A 47 5.03 0.12 -0.59
C GLY A 47 4.95 -0.75 0.66
N THR A 48 5.48 -1.98 0.61
CA THR A 48 5.53 -2.90 1.76
C THR A 48 6.37 -2.34 2.90
N ILE A 49 7.58 -1.83 2.62
CA ILE A 49 8.47 -1.24 3.63
C ILE A 49 7.79 -0.04 4.31
N ILE A 50 7.22 0.87 3.52
CA ILE A 50 6.55 2.08 4.05
C ILE A 50 5.32 1.68 4.88
N ASN A 51 4.52 0.71 4.41
CA ASN A 51 3.38 0.21 5.16
C ASN A 51 3.79 -0.35 6.51
N LEU A 52 4.85 -1.17 6.55
CA LEU A 52 5.37 -1.76 7.77
C LEU A 52 5.86 -0.69 8.75
N LEU A 53 6.57 0.33 8.25
CA LEU A 53 7.06 1.44 9.04
C LEU A 53 5.89 2.24 9.66
N LEU A 54 4.85 2.52 8.86
CA LEU A 54 3.65 3.22 9.31
C LEU A 54 2.85 2.42 10.33
N VAL A 55 2.66 1.12 10.10
CA VAL A 55 1.96 0.24 11.04
C VAL A 55 2.72 0.18 12.37
N THR A 56 4.04 0.02 12.33
CA THR A 56 4.88 -0.01 13.53
C THR A 56 4.82 1.32 14.29
N GLY A 57 4.93 2.46 13.58
CA GLY A 57 4.83 3.78 14.17
C GLY A 57 3.45 4.05 14.80
N LEU A 58 2.36 3.65 14.13
CA LEU A 58 1.00 3.77 14.64
C LEU A 58 0.74 2.87 15.85
N LEU A 59 1.31 1.66 15.88
CA LEU A 59 1.22 0.77 17.03
C LEU A 59 1.93 1.37 18.24
N ILE A 60 3.17 1.83 18.08
CA ILE A 60 3.93 2.47 19.16
C ILE A 60 3.18 3.71 19.68
N TYR A 61 2.67 4.56 18.78
CA TYR A 61 1.91 5.75 19.16
C TYR A 61 0.59 5.41 19.86
N GLY A 62 -0.14 4.40 19.38
CA GLY A 62 -1.38 3.94 19.99
C GLY A 62 -1.18 3.34 21.38
N ILE A 63 -0.07 2.62 21.61
CA ILE A 63 0.29 2.08 22.92
C ILE A 63 0.70 3.20 23.89
N ALA A 64 1.51 4.16 23.42
CA ALA A 64 1.93 5.31 24.23
C ALA A 64 0.77 6.24 24.58
N VAL A 65 -0.23 6.37 23.69
CA VAL A 65 -1.42 7.21 23.87
C VAL A 65 -2.67 6.34 23.81
N HIS A 66 -2.98 5.68 24.92
CA HIS A 66 -4.06 4.70 25.03
C HIS A 66 -5.43 5.22 24.57
N SER A 67 -5.71 6.52 24.74
CA SER A 67 -6.94 7.18 24.28
C SER A 67 -7.10 7.24 22.75
N LYS A 68 -6.01 7.02 21.99
CA LYS A 68 -5.97 7.05 20.52
C LYS A 68 -5.71 5.67 19.90
N PHE A 69 -5.62 4.62 20.72
CA PHE A 69 -5.34 3.25 20.28
C PHE A 69 -6.33 2.75 19.21
N TYR A 70 -7.63 2.90 19.46
CA TYR A 70 -8.67 2.46 18.52
C TYR A 70 -8.60 3.17 17.15
N ILE A 71 -8.24 4.45 17.14
CA ILE A 71 -8.11 5.24 15.91
C ILE A 71 -6.86 4.80 15.14
N CYS A 72 -5.76 4.51 15.84
CA CYS A 72 -4.55 3.97 15.24
C CYS A 72 -4.81 2.61 14.61
N LEU A 73 -5.53 1.72 15.31
CA LEU A 73 -5.98 0.42 14.76
C LEU A 73 -6.82 0.59 13.49
N ARG A 74 -7.74 1.55 13.47
CA ARG A 74 -8.57 1.83 12.30
C ARG A 74 -7.72 2.31 11.11
N ALA A 75 -6.71 3.13 11.34
CA ALA A 75 -5.78 3.56 10.30
C ALA A 75 -4.88 2.42 9.81
N ILE A 76 -4.41 1.56 10.72
CA ILE A 76 -3.68 0.32 10.38
C ILE A 76 -4.55 -0.58 9.50
N GLY A 77 -5.85 -0.71 9.80
CA GLY A 77 -6.78 -1.46 8.94
C GLY A 77 -6.82 -0.96 7.50
N TRP A 78 -6.82 0.36 7.29
CA TRP A 78 -6.71 0.95 5.95
C TRP A 78 -5.37 0.64 5.27
N LEU A 79 -4.26 0.69 6.02
CA LEU A 79 -2.94 0.32 5.50
C LEU A 79 -2.88 -1.17 5.14
N MET A 80 -3.49 -2.06 5.93
CA MET A 80 -3.49 -3.50 5.67
C MET A 80 -4.20 -3.88 4.37
N LEU A 81 -5.18 -3.10 3.89
CA LEU A 81 -5.81 -3.30 2.58
C LEU A 81 -4.80 -3.22 1.42
N ASN A 82 -3.65 -2.61 1.62
CA ASN A 82 -2.59 -2.56 0.62
C ASN A 82 -1.97 -3.96 0.37
N ILE A 83 -1.98 -4.86 1.36
CA ILE A 83 -1.43 -6.23 1.25
C ILE A 83 -2.20 -7.11 0.25
N PRO A 84 -3.54 -7.27 0.35
CA PRO A 84 -4.29 -8.07 -0.62
C PRO A 84 -4.25 -7.46 -2.03
N VAL A 85 -4.24 -6.14 -2.15
CA VAL A 85 -4.07 -5.46 -3.45
C VAL A 85 -2.70 -5.75 -4.05
N ALA A 86 -1.64 -5.65 -3.25
CA ALA A 86 -0.28 -5.98 -3.66
C ALA A 86 -0.18 -7.43 -4.15
N TYR A 87 -0.80 -8.37 -3.45
CA TYR A 87 -0.87 -9.77 -3.85
C TYR A 87 -1.58 -9.94 -5.21
N LEU A 88 -2.73 -9.29 -5.41
CA LEU A 88 -3.43 -9.34 -6.70
C LEU A 88 -2.56 -8.83 -7.85
N TYR A 89 -1.86 -7.71 -7.67
CA TYR A 89 -0.96 -7.18 -8.70
C TYR A 89 0.21 -8.09 -9.00
N ALA A 90 0.81 -8.72 -7.99
CA ALA A 90 1.87 -9.70 -8.21
C ALA A 90 1.36 -10.91 -9.02
N VAL A 91 0.20 -11.47 -8.65
CA VAL A 91 -0.41 -12.60 -9.37
C VAL A 91 -0.75 -12.24 -10.81
N ILE A 92 -1.35 -11.07 -11.05
CA ILE A 92 -1.68 -10.61 -12.40
C ILE A 92 -0.41 -10.37 -13.22
N GLY A 93 0.60 -9.70 -12.64
CA GLY A 93 1.88 -9.45 -13.29
C GLY A 93 2.59 -10.75 -13.72
N ILE A 94 2.67 -11.74 -12.82
CA ILE A 94 3.27 -13.05 -13.13
C ILE A 94 2.50 -13.74 -14.27
N ASN A 95 1.16 -13.77 -14.22
CA ASN A 95 0.35 -14.37 -15.28
C ASN A 95 0.49 -13.65 -16.63
N LEU A 96 0.79 -12.36 -16.65
CA LEU A 96 1.01 -11.61 -17.89
C LEU A 96 2.40 -11.83 -18.50
N ILE A 97 3.39 -12.15 -17.68
CA ILE A 97 4.78 -12.41 -18.11
C ILE A 97 4.95 -13.86 -18.58
N PHE A 98 4.31 -14.82 -17.92
CA PHE A 98 4.44 -16.26 -18.21
C PHE A 98 3.41 -16.78 -19.23
N LYS A 99 2.70 -15.90 -19.94
CA LYS A 99 1.72 -16.24 -20.97
C LYS A 99 2.22 -15.81 -22.34
#